data_AF-A0A961Z404-F1
#
_entry.id   AF-A0A961Z404-F1
#
_cell.length_a   1.000
_cell.length_b   1.000
_cell.length_c   1.000
_cell.angle_alpha   90.00
_cell.angle_beta   90.00
_cell.angle_gamma   90.00
#
_symmetry.space_group_name_H-M   'P 1'
#
loop_
_entity.id
_entity.type
_entity.pdbx_description
1 polymer ?
#
loop_
_entity_poly.entity_id
_entity_poly.type
_entity_poly.pdbx_seq_one_letter_code
_entity_poly.pdbx_strand_id
1 'polypeptide(L)'
;MSESVQDFQPVEIDEVDRKLADTVTRKRIPSLSVSAIVPDAKPPEGGGEVSASPIAQARRKPLSIEIPDYLAKELKIAAATQAVTLRHIVLTALVDAGYVVEAVDMEEDGRRLR
;
A
#
# COMPACT_ATOMS: atom_id res chain seq x y z
N MET A 1 -13.41 -47.33 -14.35
CA MET A 1 -13.51 -45.91 -13.93
C MET A 1 -12.36 -45.21 -14.61
N SER A 2 -12.63 -44.50 -15.70
CA SER A 2 -11.59 -43.83 -16.50
C SER A 2 -11.66 -42.34 -16.19
N GLU A 3 -10.65 -41.81 -15.49
CA GLU A 3 -10.47 -40.38 -15.26
C GLU A 3 -9.90 -39.74 -16.53
N SER A 4 -10.68 -38.83 -17.11
CA SER A 4 -10.22 -37.93 -18.17
C SER A 4 -9.35 -36.83 -17.56
N VAL A 5 -8.06 -36.89 -17.83
CA VAL A 5 -7.09 -35.82 -17.57
C VAL A 5 -7.50 -34.61 -18.42
N GLN A 6 -7.93 -33.52 -17.79
CA GLN A 6 -8.14 -32.27 -18.49
C GLN A 6 -6.78 -31.66 -18.81
N ASP A 7 -6.38 -31.73 -20.08
CA ASP A 7 -5.23 -31.00 -20.58
C ASP A 7 -5.46 -29.48 -20.39
N PHE A 8 -4.47 -28.81 -19.79
CA PHE A 8 -4.44 -27.36 -19.70
C PHE A 8 -4.38 -26.78 -21.12
N GLN A 9 -5.48 -26.20 -21.59
CA GLN A 9 -5.48 -25.46 -22.85
C GLN A 9 -4.90 -24.06 -22.62
N PRO A 10 -3.91 -23.62 -23.43
CA PRO A 10 -3.40 -22.26 -23.37
C PRO A 10 -4.50 -21.30 -23.80
N VAL A 11 -4.91 -20.42 -22.90
CA VAL A 11 -5.93 -19.40 -23.17
C VAL A 11 -5.32 -18.33 -24.08
N GLU A 12 -5.90 -18.14 -25.26
CA GLU A 12 -5.57 -17.02 -26.15
C GLU A 12 -5.96 -15.70 -25.45
N ILE A 13 -4.94 -14.93 -25.06
CA ILE A 13 -5.04 -13.72 -24.21
C ILE A 13 -6.00 -12.67 -24.81
N ASP A 14 -6.13 -12.64 -26.14
CA ASP A 14 -6.94 -11.69 -26.89
C ASP A 14 -8.46 -11.81 -26.62
N GLU A 15 -8.96 -13.03 -26.31
CA GLU A 15 -10.38 -13.21 -25.97
C GLU A 15 -10.70 -12.72 -24.55
N VAL A 16 -9.72 -12.82 -23.65
CA VAL A 16 -9.85 -12.38 -22.25
C VAL A 16 -9.93 -10.85 -22.20
N ASP A 17 -9.11 -10.18 -23.00
CA ASP A 17 -9.09 -8.72 -23.09
C ASP A 17 -10.38 -8.14 -23.66
N ARG A 18 -10.99 -8.79 -24.67
CA ARG A 18 -12.32 -8.39 -25.16
C ARG A 18 -13.41 -8.53 -24.11
N LYS A 19 -13.45 -9.66 -23.39
CA LYS A 19 -14.41 -9.88 -22.31
C LYS A 19 -14.22 -8.90 -21.14
N LEU A 20 -12.98 -8.45 -20.90
CA LEU A 20 -12.66 -7.43 -19.90
C LEU A 20 -13.17 -6.05 -20.33
N ALA A 21 -12.98 -5.66 -21.59
CA ALA A 21 -13.48 -4.38 -22.12
C ALA A 21 -15.02 -4.27 -22.04
N ASP A 22 -15.73 -5.36 -22.31
CA ASP A 22 -17.20 -5.39 -22.23
C ASP A 22 -17.73 -5.25 -20.79
N THR A 23 -17.00 -5.79 -19.81
CA THR A 23 -17.39 -5.72 -18.40
C THR A 23 -17.12 -4.36 -17.76
N VAL A 24 -16.07 -3.64 -18.20
CA VAL A 24 -15.79 -2.25 -17.78
C VAL A 24 -16.93 -1.33 -18.17
N THR A 25 -17.46 -1.49 -19.39
CA THR A 25 -18.57 -0.68 -19.90
C THR A 25 -19.87 -0.90 -19.11
N ARG A 26 -20.16 -2.15 -18.70
CA ARG A 26 -21.35 -2.48 -17.89
C ARG A 26 -21.28 -1.98 -16.46
N LYS A 27 -20.09 -1.97 -15.84
CA LYS A 27 -19.93 -1.62 -14.42
C LYS A 27 -19.69 -0.14 -14.15
N ARG A 28 -19.63 0.69 -15.21
CA ARG A 28 -19.48 2.15 -15.12
C ARG A 28 -18.36 2.58 -14.15
N ILE A 29 -17.27 1.81 -14.17
CA ILE A 29 -16.09 2.08 -13.34
C ILE A 29 -15.40 3.30 -13.93
N PRO A 30 -15.24 4.40 -13.18
CA PRO A 30 -14.53 5.58 -13.68
C PRO A 30 -13.10 5.21 -14.07
N SER A 31 -12.73 5.51 -15.32
CA SER A 31 -11.36 5.39 -15.80
C SER A 31 -10.45 6.36 -15.04
N LEU A 32 -9.48 5.84 -14.29
CA LEU A 32 -8.43 6.63 -13.62
C LEU A 32 -7.29 6.97 -14.59
N SER A 33 -7.62 7.49 -15.77
CA SER A 33 -6.65 8.17 -16.62
C SER A 33 -6.41 9.56 -16.04
N VAL A 34 -5.40 9.68 -15.18
CA VAL A 34 -4.88 10.97 -14.70
C VAL A 34 -4.23 11.70 -15.88
N SER A 35 -4.97 12.62 -16.50
CA SER A 35 -4.35 13.67 -17.31
C SER A 35 -3.86 14.78 -16.38
N ALA A 36 -2.55 14.92 -16.28
CA ALA A 36 -1.91 16.06 -15.64
C ALA A 36 -2.15 17.35 -16.46
N ILE A 37 -3.00 18.25 -15.92
CA ILE A 37 -2.91 19.72 -15.73
C ILE A 37 -2.09 20.50 -16.80
N VAL A 38 -2.54 21.63 -17.40
CA VAL A 38 -2.66 23.02 -16.86
C VAL A 38 -3.47 23.97 -17.82
N PRO A 39 -3.75 25.27 -17.52
CA PRO A 39 -5.00 25.80 -16.96
C PRO A 39 -5.70 26.88 -17.84
N ASP A 40 -6.99 27.14 -17.62
CA ASP A 40 -7.49 28.52 -17.56
C ASP A 40 -8.87 28.56 -16.87
N ALA A 41 -9.17 29.70 -16.27
CA ALA A 41 -10.44 30.18 -15.71
C ALA A 41 -10.61 30.18 -14.18
N LYS A 42 -10.85 31.41 -13.70
CA LYS A 42 -11.23 31.85 -12.33
C LYS A 42 -12.66 31.39 -11.93
N PRO A 43 -12.99 31.45 -10.62
CA PRO A 43 -14.00 30.64 -9.91
C PRO A 43 -15.43 31.24 -9.91
N PRO A 44 -16.43 30.50 -9.38
CA PRO A 44 -16.91 30.89 -8.05
C PRO A 44 -17.26 29.72 -7.09
N GLU A 45 -16.98 30.03 -5.82
CA GLU A 45 -17.74 29.78 -4.58
C GLU A 45 -18.56 28.49 -4.35
N GLY A 46 -18.31 27.91 -3.16
CA GLY A 46 -19.38 27.25 -2.40
C GLY A 46 -19.29 25.73 -2.34
N GLY A 47 -18.26 25.23 -1.65
CA GLY A 47 -18.19 23.82 -1.27
C GLY A 47 -16.97 23.61 -0.41
N GLY A 48 -17.13 23.73 0.90
CA GLY A 48 -16.12 23.31 1.87
C GLY A 48 -15.98 21.79 1.83
N GLU A 49 -15.42 21.25 0.76
CA GLU A 49 -14.71 19.99 0.83
C GLU A 49 -13.48 20.29 1.66
N VAL A 50 -13.45 19.75 2.88
CA VAL A 50 -12.20 19.59 3.61
C VAL A 50 -11.35 18.69 2.74
N SER A 51 -10.59 19.31 1.84
CA SER A 51 -9.51 18.69 1.10
C SER A 51 -8.58 18.14 2.17
N ALA A 52 -8.79 16.87 2.52
CA ALA A 52 -7.85 16.05 3.23
C ALA A 52 -6.63 15.98 2.32
N SER A 53 -5.81 17.02 2.43
CA SER A 53 -4.48 17.03 1.88
C SER A 53 -3.83 15.79 2.47
N PRO A 54 -3.38 14.83 1.64
CA PRO A 54 -2.75 13.63 2.17
C PRO A 54 -1.61 14.13 3.06
N ILE A 55 -1.68 13.85 4.36
CA ILE A 55 -0.63 14.24 5.30
C ILE A 55 0.61 13.53 4.79
N ALA A 56 1.52 14.30 4.20
CA ALA A 56 2.67 13.74 3.53
C ALA A 56 3.59 13.15 4.61
N GLN A 57 3.91 11.85 4.47
CA GLN A 57 4.89 11.20 5.34
C GLN A 57 6.19 12.01 5.37
N ALA A 58 6.76 12.17 6.57
CA ALA A 58 7.98 12.94 6.74
C ALA A 58 9.16 12.30 5.97
N ARG A 59 10.13 13.12 5.57
CA ARG A 59 11.35 12.61 4.92
C ARG A 59 12.08 11.67 5.88
N ARG A 60 12.26 10.42 5.45
CA ARG A 60 12.91 9.37 6.25
C ARG A 60 14.42 9.44 6.13
N LYS A 61 15.11 9.18 7.25
CA LYS A 61 16.56 8.96 7.29
C LYS A 61 16.84 7.54 7.80
N PRO A 62 17.87 6.85 7.27
CA PRO A 62 18.26 5.55 7.78
C PRO A 62 18.81 5.69 9.20
N LEU A 63 18.43 4.75 10.08
CA LEU A 63 18.99 4.60 11.42
C LEU A 63 19.94 3.40 11.43
N SER A 64 21.22 3.65 11.73
CA SER A 64 22.24 2.61 11.88
C SER A 64 22.71 2.59 13.33
N ILE A 65 22.53 1.46 14.00
CA ILE A 65 22.92 1.24 15.40
C ILE A 65 23.53 -0.15 15.56
N GLU A 66 24.45 -0.30 16.49
CA GLU A 66 24.98 -1.59 16.88
C GLU A 66 24.12 -2.18 17.99
N ILE A 67 23.65 -3.41 17.80
CA ILE A 67 22.89 -4.17 18.78
C ILE A 67 23.45 -5.58 18.87
N PRO A 68 23.31 -6.27 20.02
CA PRO A 68 23.71 -7.66 20.13
C PRO A 68 22.98 -8.56 19.12
N ASP A 69 23.68 -9.57 18.59
CA ASP A 69 23.15 -10.48 17.57
C ASP A 69 21.88 -11.22 18.03
N TYR A 70 21.82 -11.58 19.32
CA TYR A 70 20.65 -12.25 19.88
C TYR A 70 19.41 -11.35 19.80
N LEU A 71 19.56 -10.06 20.12
CA LEU A 71 18.50 -9.08 20.09
C LEU A 71 18.03 -8.80 18.65
N ALA A 72 18.97 -8.72 17.71
CA ALA A 72 18.64 -8.56 16.30
C ALA A 72 17.77 -9.71 15.77
N LYS A 73 17.99 -10.94 16.24
CA LYS A 73 17.18 -12.11 15.89
C LYS A 73 15.79 -12.02 16.52
N GLU A 74 15.71 -11.71 17.82
CA GLU A 74 14.43 -11.57 18.53
C GLU A 74 13.54 -10.49 17.91
N LEU A 75 14.10 -9.32 17.57
CA LEU A 75 13.36 -8.24 16.91
C LEU A 75 12.80 -8.66 15.55
N LYS A 76 13.56 -9.43 14.76
CA LYS A 76 13.10 -9.95 13.46
C LYS A 76 11.97 -10.97 13.62
N ILE A 77 12.06 -11.83 14.64
CA ILE A 77 11.00 -12.79 14.96
C ILE A 77 9.74 -12.04 15.38
N ALA A 78 9.85 -11.08 16.30
CA ALA A 78 8.73 -10.26 16.76
C ALA A 78 8.03 -9.54 15.59
N ALA A 79 8.80 -8.94 14.67
CA ALA A 79 8.25 -8.29 13.48
C ALA A 79 7.50 -9.27 12.58
N ALA A 80 8.02 -10.49 12.41
CA ALA A 80 7.35 -11.52 11.63
C ALA A 80 6.05 -12.00 12.30
N THR A 81 6.06 -12.24 13.61
CA THR A 81 4.89 -12.71 14.36
C THR A 81 3.76 -11.69 14.36
N GLN A 82 4.07 -10.41 14.48
CA GLN A 82 3.09 -9.33 14.46
C GLN A 82 2.70 -8.88 13.05
N ALA A 83 3.29 -9.48 12.00
CA ALA A 83 3.14 -9.08 10.60
C ALA A 83 3.51 -7.61 10.31
N VAL A 84 4.39 -7.01 11.11
CA VAL A 84 4.86 -5.63 10.95
C VAL A 84 6.32 -5.57 10.45
N THR A 85 6.83 -4.36 10.26
CA THR A 85 8.27 -4.15 9.96
C THR A 85 9.07 -3.89 11.22
N LEU A 86 10.38 -4.14 11.13
CA LEU A 86 11.33 -3.77 12.18
C LEU A 86 11.26 -2.26 12.50
N ARG A 87 11.03 -1.43 11.47
CA ARG A 87 10.82 0.02 11.62
C ARG A 87 9.65 0.31 12.55
N HIS A 88 8.51 -0.36 12.35
CA HIS A 88 7.33 -0.15 13.18
C HIS A 88 7.63 -0.48 14.65
N ILE A 89 8.28 -1.62 14.92
CA ILE A 89 8.70 -1.99 16.29
C ILE A 89 9.59 -0.91 16.91
N VAL A 90 10.58 -0.42 16.17
CA VAL A 90 11.50 0.63 16.67
C VAL A 90 10.75 1.93 16.94
N LEU A 91 9.84 2.35 16.05
CA LEU A 91 9.04 3.56 16.27
C LEU A 91 8.11 3.43 17.48
N THR A 92 7.49 2.26 17.67
CA THR A 92 6.66 2.00 18.86
C THR A 92 7.49 2.09 20.14
N ALA A 93 8.68 1.48 20.17
CA ALA A 93 9.58 1.58 21.32
C ALA A 93 10.02 3.03 21.60
N LEU A 94 10.18 3.86 20.56
CA LEU A 94 10.46 5.29 20.72
C LEU A 94 9.27 6.05 21.30
N VAL A 95 8.04 5.74 20.89
CA VAL A 95 6.83 6.30 21.50
C VAL A 95 6.75 5.91 22.98
N ASP A 96 6.99 4.65 23.31
CA ASP A 96 7.00 4.15 24.69
C ASP A 96 8.09 4.82 25.55
N ALA A 97 9.22 5.17 24.94
CA ALA A 97 10.29 5.95 25.57
C ALA A 97 9.96 7.45 25.71
N GLY A 98 8.81 7.90 25.20
CA GLY A 98 8.34 9.29 25.33
C GLY A 98 8.69 10.21 24.15
N TYR A 99 9.18 9.67 23.02
CA TYR A 99 9.39 10.47 21.81
C TYR A 99 8.08 10.68 21.05
N VAL A 100 7.93 11.87 20.45
CA VAL A 100 6.78 12.19 19.62
C VAL A 100 6.99 11.58 18.23
N VAL A 101 6.10 10.67 17.84
CA VAL A 101 6.01 10.11 16.50
C VAL A 101 4.62 10.40 15.95
N GLU A 102 4.55 10.93 14.74
CA GLU A 102 3.26 11.19 14.10
C GLU A 102 2.58 9.88 13.70
N ALA A 103 1.26 9.79 13.87
CA ALA A 103 0.49 8.59 13.53
C ALA A 103 0.64 8.18 12.05
N VAL A 104 0.87 9.16 11.18
CA VAL A 104 1.10 8.98 9.74
C VAL A 104 2.40 8.22 9.46
N ASP A 105 3.38 8.30 10.36
CA ASP A 105 4.64 7.58 10.26
C ASP A 105 4.60 6.19 10.90
N MET A 106 3.59 5.91 11.74
CA MET A 106 3.36 4.61 12.39
C MET A 106 2.68 3.58 11.50
N GLU A 107 2.27 3.95 10.28
CA GLU A 107 1.55 3.07 9.37
C GLU A 107 2.23 1.69 9.24
N GLU A 108 1.46 0.65 9.56
CA GLU A 108 1.89 -0.73 9.44
C GLU A 108 2.17 -1.02 7.97
N ASP A 109 3.41 -1.38 7.65
CA ASP A 109 3.80 -1.64 6.28
C ASP A 109 3.14 -2.95 5.81
N GLY A 110 1.99 -2.83 5.14
CA GLY A 110 1.13 -3.92 4.64
C GLY A 110 1.78 -4.87 3.63
N ARG A 111 3.11 -4.81 3.46
CA ARG A 111 3.91 -5.71 2.62
C ARG A 111 3.83 -7.19 3.00
N ARG A 112 3.42 -7.52 4.23
CA ARG A 112 3.26 -8.91 4.70
C ARG A 112 1.86 -9.50 4.51
N LEU A 113 0.91 -8.73 3.97
CA LEU A 113 -0.46 -9.17 3.69
C LEU A 113 -0.62 -9.85 2.31
N ARG A 114 0.46 -10.41 1.76
CA ARG A 114 0.45 -11.10 0.44
C ARG A 114 0.09 -12.57 0.58
#